data_AF-A0A0N0UA09-F1
#
_entry.id   AF-A0A0N0UA09-F1
#
_cell.length_a   1.000
_cell.length_b   1.000
_cell.length_c   1.000
_cell.angle_alpha   90.00
_cell.angle_beta   90.00
_cell.angle_gamma   90.00
#
_symmetry.space_group_name_H-M   'P 1'
#
loop_
_entity.id
_entity.type
_entity.pdbx_description
1 polymer ?
#
loop_
_entity_poly.entity_id
_entity_poly.type
_entity_poly.pdbx_seq_one_letter_code
_entity_poly.pdbx_strand_id
1 'polypeptide(L)'
;MRETTRRGLLATCGAGLVGLTGCSGLSPFGEREERVDTGRLDGDLATVALPGSPYPISVPASLGERHRKRGRELLDGVPDSPSIPNAAVAQKLREERDRAGDSLEADSDREAWPLDRLDSYRYDRSKAASVRSAYRAATGKDDGDRLREYRRTVATTRSTFAGELAYRANGPVAAVLAHEPLEGLLAECREELQPMPPYPDDPRAEPFRAGDAVGTVERSAAALADARRLHERYLRAASDPTPQWDQVAVAAESLERTLRFSQDRVEGYREPDAEVFERDLEGTTARQLYTDAARDLRIRTEETEAAVDDADFAAAVLNAARGLVALEVLTAVVTGIQEGEYQGDVSLSTVRSGAKASAAAIESALDTEPRGLAVRLCEPALFTHRSAVRSVSRYDPNAPDLLAEFRQAELLASAVPEATAFVVERLQVGDATRRDK
;
A
#
# COMPACT_ATOMS: atom_id res chain seq x y z
N MET A 1 -27.70 -23.40 22.41
CA MET A 1 -26.37 -22.79 22.27
C MET A 1 -26.50 -21.74 21.18
N ARG A 2 -26.28 -20.48 21.54
CA ARG A 2 -26.81 -19.31 20.82
C ARG A 2 -26.11 -19.13 19.48
N GLU A 3 -26.90 -19.23 18.41
CA GLU A 3 -26.55 -18.78 17.06
C GLU A 3 -26.40 -17.25 17.08
N THR A 4 -25.16 -16.76 17.00
CA THR A 4 -24.88 -15.35 16.76
C THR A 4 -25.11 -15.08 15.28
N THR A 5 -26.36 -14.79 14.92
CA THR A 5 -26.80 -14.56 13.53
C THR A 5 -26.37 -13.18 13.03
N ARG A 6 -26.17 -13.05 11.71
CA ARG A 6 -25.83 -11.91 10.82
C ARG A 6 -26.38 -10.49 11.12
N ARG A 7 -27.17 -10.28 12.19
CA ARG A 7 -27.71 -8.97 12.61
C ARG A 7 -26.85 -8.23 13.65
N GLY A 8 -25.75 -8.82 14.13
CA GLY A 8 -24.87 -8.19 15.13
C GLY A 8 -23.96 -7.07 14.59
N LEU A 9 -23.77 -6.98 13.27
CA LEU A 9 -22.87 -6.00 12.65
C LEU A 9 -23.47 -4.59 12.51
N LEU A 10 -24.78 -4.42 12.64
CA LEU A 10 -25.46 -3.12 12.49
C LEU A 10 -25.81 -2.43 13.81
N ALA A 11 -25.35 -2.95 14.95
CA ALA A 11 -25.73 -2.42 16.27
C ALA A 11 -24.60 -1.74 17.05
N THR A 12 -23.35 -1.81 16.59
CA THR A 12 -22.19 -1.26 17.33
C THR A 12 -21.51 -0.06 16.65
N CYS A 13 -21.73 0.18 15.35
CA CYS A 13 -21.21 1.39 14.68
C CYS A 13 -22.23 2.54 14.61
N GLY A 14 -23.49 2.33 15.02
CA GLY A 14 -24.60 3.28 14.86
C GLY A 14 -24.99 4.11 16.10
N ALA A 15 -24.22 4.04 17.20
CA ALA A 15 -24.56 4.76 18.44
C ALA A 15 -23.38 5.61 18.93
N GLY A 16 -23.14 6.76 18.28
CA GLY A 16 -22.05 7.65 18.71
C GLY A 16 -21.93 9.03 18.07
N LEU A 17 -22.75 9.42 17.08
CA LEU A 17 -22.70 10.76 16.48
C LEU A 17 -24.00 11.52 16.74
N VAL A 18 -24.18 11.98 17.98
CA VAL A 18 -25.24 12.94 18.33
C VAL A 18 -24.62 14.33 18.48
N GLY A 19 -24.96 15.20 17.53
CA GLY A 19 -25.15 16.63 17.80
C GLY A 19 -24.09 17.59 17.28
N LEU A 20 -24.23 18.01 16.01
CA LEU A 20 -23.95 19.39 15.58
C LEU A 20 -24.97 19.82 14.51
N THR A 21 -26.19 20.14 14.94
CA THR A 21 -27.09 20.98 14.15
C THR A 21 -26.59 22.43 14.23
N GLY A 22 -25.94 22.90 13.16
CA GLY A 22 -25.47 24.28 12.99
C GLY A 22 -26.28 24.99 11.90
N CYS A 23 -26.93 26.08 12.29
CA CYS A 23 -27.94 26.86 11.57
C CYS A 23 -27.58 27.31 10.14
N SER A 24 -28.57 27.20 9.27
CA SER A 24 -28.62 27.77 7.92
C SER A 24 -28.60 29.30 7.95
N GLY A 25 -27.69 29.91 7.19
CA GLY A 25 -27.69 31.33 6.86
C GLY A 25 -27.58 31.50 5.35
N LEU A 26 -28.72 31.54 4.65
CA LEU A 26 -28.79 31.83 3.21
C LEU A 26 -28.51 33.33 2.97
N SER A 27 -27.44 33.63 2.22
CA SER A 27 -27.21 34.95 1.62
C SER A 27 -27.21 34.81 0.09
N PRO A 28 -28.12 35.47 -0.64
CA PRO A 28 -28.27 35.26 -2.08
C PRO A 28 -27.66 36.39 -2.89
N PHE A 29 -26.33 36.58 -2.90
CA PHE A 29 -25.67 37.44 -3.89
C PHE A 29 -24.24 36.96 -4.16
N GLY A 30 -23.87 36.93 -5.45
CA GLY A 30 -22.61 36.38 -5.94
C GLY A 30 -21.38 37.07 -5.34
N GLU A 31 -20.71 36.36 -4.45
CA GLU A 31 -19.35 36.61 -4.02
C GLU A 31 -18.52 35.39 -4.41
N ARG A 32 -17.32 35.63 -4.91
CA ARG A 32 -16.31 34.59 -5.14
C ARG A 32 -16.16 33.84 -3.83
N GLU A 33 -16.61 32.58 -3.75
CA GLU A 33 -16.54 31.78 -2.52
C GLU A 33 -15.17 31.94 -1.89
N GLU A 34 -15.13 32.51 -0.69
CA GLU A 34 -13.89 32.73 0.05
C GLU A 34 -13.35 31.35 0.42
N ARG A 35 -12.40 30.86 -0.39
CA ARG A 35 -11.76 29.57 -0.18
C ARG A 35 -11.12 29.56 1.21
N VAL A 36 -11.43 28.52 1.98
CA VAL A 36 -10.81 28.28 3.28
C VAL A 36 -9.30 28.10 3.10
N ASP A 37 -8.52 29.00 3.71
CA ASP A 37 -7.05 28.96 3.70
C ASP A 37 -6.53 27.87 4.65
N THR A 38 -6.38 26.66 4.13
CA THR A 38 -5.94 25.49 4.91
C THR A 38 -4.47 25.57 5.28
N GLY A 39 -3.66 26.38 4.60
CA GLY A 39 -2.28 26.67 4.96
C GLY A 39 -2.14 27.20 6.40
N ARG A 40 -3.20 27.81 6.96
CA ARG A 40 -3.26 28.21 8.38
C ARG A 40 -3.28 27.04 9.37
N LEU A 41 -3.38 25.80 8.90
CA LEU A 41 -3.29 24.59 9.70
C LEU A 41 -1.89 23.99 9.72
N ASP A 42 -0.93 24.58 9.01
CA ASP A 42 0.46 24.09 9.03
C ASP A 42 1.03 24.14 10.45
N GLY A 43 1.55 23.00 10.91
CA GLY A 43 2.01 22.82 12.30
C GLY A 43 0.91 22.65 13.35
N ASP A 44 -0.36 22.88 13.03
CA ASP A 44 -1.48 22.76 13.97
C ASP A 44 -2.09 21.34 14.03
N LEU A 45 -1.85 20.52 13.01
CA LEU A 45 -2.42 19.17 12.92
C LEU A 45 -1.43 18.12 13.44
N ALA A 46 -1.84 17.36 14.44
CA ALA A 46 -1.04 16.28 14.99
C ALA A 46 -0.91 15.13 13.98
N THR A 47 0.31 14.59 13.86
CA THR A 47 0.57 13.37 13.09
C THR A 47 0.53 12.16 14.02
N VAL A 48 -0.17 11.09 13.65
CA VAL A 48 -0.10 9.81 14.38
C VAL A 48 1.27 9.16 14.16
N ALA A 49 1.92 8.76 15.25
CA ALA A 49 3.23 8.09 15.22
C ALA A 49 3.16 6.75 14.48
N LEU A 50 4.25 6.37 13.80
CA LEU A 50 4.32 5.07 13.12
C LEU A 50 4.42 3.95 14.18
N PRO A 51 3.49 2.98 14.21
CA PRO A 51 3.55 1.88 15.15
C PRO A 51 4.73 0.95 14.83
N GLY A 52 5.06 0.06 15.77
CA GLY A 52 6.03 -1.01 15.53
C GLY A 52 5.65 -1.84 14.29
N SER A 53 6.66 -2.28 13.54
CA SER A 53 6.44 -3.02 12.29
C SER A 53 5.59 -4.27 12.53
N PRO A 54 4.58 -4.54 11.67
CA PRO A 54 3.75 -5.73 11.77
C PRO A 54 4.48 -7.02 11.36
N TYR A 55 5.66 -6.92 10.74
CA TYR A 55 6.45 -8.08 10.35
C TYR A 55 6.98 -8.80 11.61
N PRO A 56 6.77 -10.12 11.76
CA PRO A 56 6.93 -10.83 13.04
C PRO A 56 8.38 -10.97 13.52
N ILE A 57 9.36 -10.58 12.71
CA ILE A 57 10.76 -10.58 13.08
C ILE A 57 11.40 -9.24 12.75
N SER A 58 12.48 -8.91 13.45
CA SER A 58 13.33 -7.78 13.06
C SER A 58 13.83 -7.96 11.62
N VAL A 59 14.07 -6.85 10.90
CA VAL A 59 14.78 -6.82 9.62
C VAL A 59 16.16 -6.20 9.87
N PRO A 60 17.28 -6.87 9.54
CA PRO A 60 18.60 -6.39 9.95
C PRO A 60 19.09 -5.31 8.99
N ALA A 61 19.76 -4.28 9.53
CA ALA A 61 20.35 -3.20 8.73
C ALA A 61 21.28 -3.71 7.61
N SER A 62 21.93 -4.86 7.82
CA SER A 62 22.78 -5.53 6.83
C SER A 62 22.08 -5.90 5.51
N LEU A 63 20.74 -5.95 5.44
CA LEU A 63 20.04 -6.10 4.16
C LEU A 63 20.10 -4.81 3.34
N GLY A 64 19.83 -3.66 3.98
CA GLY A 64 19.97 -2.35 3.34
C GLY A 64 21.41 -2.03 2.93
N GLU A 65 22.40 -2.36 3.78
CA GLU A 65 23.81 -2.18 3.47
C GLU A 65 24.26 -2.96 2.22
N ARG A 66 23.67 -4.15 1.97
CA ARG A 66 23.97 -4.93 0.75
C ARG A 66 23.48 -4.20 -0.50
N HIS A 67 22.28 -3.61 -0.45
CA HIS A 67 21.75 -2.84 -1.57
C HIS A 67 22.56 -1.57 -1.81
N ARG A 68 22.89 -0.82 -0.75
CA ARG A 68 23.78 0.36 -0.86
C ARG A 68 25.14 -0.01 -1.45
N LYS A 69 25.80 -1.04 -0.92
CA LYS A 69 27.09 -1.51 -1.43
C LYS A 69 27.00 -1.86 -2.91
N ARG A 70 25.97 -2.61 -3.31
CA ARG A 70 25.76 -2.99 -4.70
C ARG A 70 25.45 -1.77 -5.60
N GLY A 71 24.66 -0.81 -5.11
CA GLY A 71 24.40 0.45 -5.80
C GLY A 71 25.68 1.24 -6.06
N ARG A 72 26.57 1.36 -5.06
CA ARG A 72 27.89 2.00 -5.21
C ARG A 72 28.76 1.27 -6.23
N GLU A 73 28.87 -0.06 -6.13
CA GLU A 73 29.62 -0.87 -7.12
C GLU A 73 29.11 -0.68 -8.56
N LEU A 74 27.81 -0.42 -8.74
CA LEU A 74 27.22 -0.14 -10.05
C LEU A 74 27.59 1.27 -10.54
N LEU A 75 27.52 2.29 -9.68
CA LEU A 75 27.88 3.67 -10.01
C LEU A 75 29.39 3.87 -10.22
N ASP A 76 30.24 3.15 -9.48
CA ASP A 76 31.70 3.16 -9.66
C ASP A 76 32.10 2.70 -11.07
N GLY A 77 31.21 1.95 -11.74
CA GLY A 77 31.36 1.57 -13.14
C GLY A 77 31.11 2.70 -14.15
N VAL A 78 30.76 3.91 -13.70
CA VAL A 78 30.44 5.08 -14.53
C VAL A 78 31.36 6.25 -14.14
N PRO A 79 32.19 6.75 -15.08
CA PRO A 79 33.06 7.90 -14.81
C PRO A 79 32.26 9.17 -14.44
N ASP A 80 32.82 10.01 -13.56
CA ASP A 80 32.23 11.32 -13.21
C ASP A 80 32.08 12.24 -14.45
N SER A 81 32.97 12.09 -15.43
CA SER A 81 32.95 12.82 -16.70
C SER A 81 33.00 11.84 -17.87
N PRO A 82 31.85 11.26 -18.27
CA PRO A 82 31.81 10.24 -19.31
C PRO A 82 32.09 10.87 -20.69
N SER A 83 33.05 10.30 -21.43
CA SER A 83 33.34 10.70 -22.80
C SER A 83 32.28 10.09 -23.74
N ILE A 84 31.19 10.83 -23.94
CA ILE A 84 30.07 10.46 -24.83
C ILE A 84 29.99 11.48 -25.96
N PRO A 85 29.93 11.06 -27.24
CA PRO A 85 29.91 11.99 -28.38
C PRO A 85 28.76 13.01 -28.35
N ASN A 86 27.61 12.63 -27.80
CA ASN A 86 26.45 13.50 -27.65
C ASN A 86 26.51 14.25 -26.31
N ALA A 87 26.73 15.57 -26.37
CA ALA A 87 26.86 16.42 -25.18
C ALA A 87 25.59 16.44 -24.29
N ALA A 88 24.39 16.38 -24.88
CA ALA A 88 23.14 16.35 -24.13
C ALA A 88 22.97 15.03 -23.37
N VAL A 89 23.30 13.90 -23.99
CA VAL A 89 23.34 12.58 -23.33
C VAL A 89 24.39 12.58 -22.22
N ALA A 90 25.58 13.15 -22.47
CA ALA A 90 26.64 13.25 -21.47
C ALA A 90 26.24 14.10 -20.25
N GLN A 91 25.48 15.17 -20.45
CA GLN A 91 24.94 16.00 -19.36
C GLN A 91 23.88 15.24 -18.57
N LYS A 92 22.83 14.72 -19.24
CA LYS A 92 21.75 14.00 -18.55
C LYS A 92 22.28 12.78 -17.77
N LEU A 93 23.27 12.07 -18.31
CA LEU A 93 23.87 10.94 -17.61
C LEU A 93 24.63 11.37 -16.33
N ARG A 94 25.33 12.51 -16.35
CA ARG A 94 25.95 13.09 -15.15
C ARG A 94 24.90 13.42 -14.11
N GLU A 95 23.82 14.09 -14.50
CA GLU A 95 22.73 14.42 -13.59
C GLU A 95 22.05 13.17 -12.99
N GLU A 96 21.78 12.13 -13.80
CA GLU A 96 21.22 10.87 -13.28
C GLU A 96 22.21 10.14 -12.35
N ARG A 97 23.52 10.19 -12.65
CA ARG A 97 24.56 9.63 -11.79
C ARG A 97 24.61 10.35 -10.45
N ASP A 98 24.61 11.67 -10.47
CA ASP A 98 24.63 12.50 -9.25
C ASP A 98 23.38 12.23 -8.41
N ARG A 99 22.18 12.25 -9.02
CA ARG A 99 20.92 11.90 -8.32
C ARG A 99 20.95 10.49 -7.73
N ALA A 100 21.47 9.50 -8.46
CA ALA A 100 21.58 8.14 -7.95
C ALA A 100 22.59 8.03 -6.79
N GLY A 101 23.70 8.77 -6.87
CA GLY A 101 24.67 8.89 -5.79
C GLY A 101 24.06 9.51 -4.54
N ASP A 102 23.40 10.66 -4.70
CA ASP A 102 22.69 11.36 -3.62
C ASP A 102 21.62 10.46 -2.97
N SER A 103 20.89 9.67 -3.75
CA SER A 103 19.88 8.74 -3.23
C SER A 103 20.50 7.61 -2.39
N LEU A 104 21.64 7.06 -2.81
CA LEU A 104 22.34 6.00 -2.07
C LEU A 104 22.94 6.49 -0.74
N GLU A 105 23.36 7.76 -0.70
CA GLU A 105 23.92 8.40 0.49
C GLU A 105 22.86 9.07 1.36
N ALA A 106 21.64 9.26 0.84
CA ALA A 106 20.53 9.76 1.64
C ALA A 106 20.28 8.80 2.81
N ASP A 107 20.39 9.32 4.02
CA ASP A 107 20.05 8.53 5.19
C ASP A 107 18.55 8.23 5.17
N SER A 108 18.25 6.95 5.36
CA SER A 108 16.88 6.45 5.41
C SER A 108 16.21 6.74 6.75
N ASP A 109 16.64 7.79 7.46
CA ASP A 109 16.13 8.23 8.77
C ASP A 109 14.67 8.72 8.70
N ARG A 110 14.03 8.56 7.55
CA ARG A 110 12.59 8.66 7.39
C ARG A 110 11.93 7.65 8.32
N GLU A 111 10.98 8.13 9.12
CA GLU A 111 10.07 7.31 9.91
C GLU A 111 9.26 6.40 8.96
N ALA A 112 9.74 5.18 8.80
CA ALA A 112 9.22 4.16 7.88
C ALA A 112 9.43 2.77 8.48
N TRP A 113 8.62 1.79 8.06
CA TRP A 113 8.86 0.43 8.50
C TRP A 113 10.12 -0.15 7.86
N PRO A 114 10.75 -1.16 8.48
CA PRO A 114 11.97 -1.75 7.95
C PRO A 114 11.84 -2.32 6.53
N LEU A 115 10.66 -2.83 6.17
CA LEU A 115 10.39 -3.36 4.82
C LEU A 115 10.26 -2.22 3.78
N ASP A 116 9.63 -1.10 4.12
CA ASP A 116 9.54 0.08 3.25
C ASP A 116 10.92 0.71 3.00
N ARG A 117 11.76 0.75 4.04
CA ARG A 117 13.17 1.16 3.89
C ARG A 117 13.92 0.22 2.95
N LEU A 118 13.64 -1.08 3.04
CA LEU A 118 14.28 -2.06 2.17
C LEU A 118 13.85 -1.88 0.71
N ASP A 119 12.58 -1.59 0.45
CA ASP A 119 12.09 -1.21 -0.89
C ASP A 119 12.80 0.04 -1.42
N SER A 120 12.94 1.09 -0.58
CA SER A 120 13.68 2.30 -0.96
C SER A 120 15.12 1.98 -1.40
N TYR A 121 15.83 1.13 -0.66
CA TYR A 121 17.19 0.72 -1.05
C TYR A 121 17.22 -0.13 -2.33
N ARG A 122 16.22 -0.97 -2.57
CA ARG A 122 16.10 -1.71 -3.85
C ARG A 122 15.91 -0.74 -5.00
N TYR A 123 15.07 0.26 -4.82
CA TYR A 123 14.83 1.31 -5.80
C TYR A 123 16.11 2.11 -6.10
N ASP A 124 16.85 2.55 -5.09
CA ASP A 124 18.11 3.28 -5.28
C ASP A 124 19.15 2.45 -6.04
N ARG A 125 19.27 1.17 -5.69
CA ARG A 125 20.12 0.21 -6.40
C ARG A 125 19.69 0.05 -7.86
N SER A 126 18.39 0.02 -8.14
CA SER A 126 17.87 -0.07 -9.52
C SER A 126 18.22 1.16 -10.34
N LYS A 127 18.14 2.36 -9.75
CA LYS A 127 18.57 3.62 -10.38
C LYS A 127 20.05 3.60 -10.74
N ALA A 128 20.90 3.11 -9.84
CA ALA A 128 22.33 2.92 -10.12
C ALA A 128 22.58 1.94 -11.28
N ALA A 129 21.81 0.85 -11.37
CA ALA A 129 21.89 -0.08 -12.49
C ALA A 129 21.45 0.56 -13.82
N SER A 130 20.38 1.36 -13.80
CA SER A 130 19.93 2.13 -14.97
C SER A 130 21.01 3.08 -15.48
N VAL A 131 21.63 3.86 -14.58
CA VAL A 131 22.72 4.79 -14.93
C VAL A 131 23.89 4.04 -15.57
N ARG A 132 24.32 2.92 -14.96
CA ARG A 132 25.42 2.10 -15.49
C ARG A 132 25.13 1.53 -16.87
N SER A 133 23.92 1.02 -17.08
CA SER A 133 23.51 0.46 -18.38
C SER A 133 23.37 1.56 -19.43
N ALA A 134 22.79 2.72 -19.09
CA ALA A 134 22.70 3.87 -19.99
C ALA A 134 24.08 4.38 -20.44
N TYR A 135 25.05 4.44 -19.53
CA TYR A 135 26.45 4.77 -19.87
C TYR A 135 27.04 3.80 -20.90
N ARG A 136 26.85 2.50 -20.70
CA ARG A 136 27.37 1.45 -21.59
C ARG A 136 26.71 1.52 -22.96
N ALA A 137 25.40 1.68 -23.00
CA ALA A 137 24.63 1.89 -24.22
C ALA A 137 25.13 3.12 -25.00
N ALA A 138 25.29 4.26 -24.31
CA ALA A 138 25.78 5.50 -24.90
C ALA A 138 27.23 5.41 -25.45
N THR A 139 28.04 4.52 -24.89
CA THR A 139 29.42 4.24 -25.34
C THR A 139 29.50 3.12 -26.38
N GLY A 140 28.36 2.65 -26.90
CA GLY A 140 28.27 1.69 -28.00
C GLY A 140 28.28 0.22 -27.56
N LYS A 141 28.05 -0.06 -26.27
CA LYS A 141 27.93 -1.43 -25.76
C LYS A 141 26.47 -1.83 -25.61
N ASP A 142 26.09 -2.81 -26.41
CA ASP A 142 24.79 -3.46 -26.32
C ASP A 142 24.81 -4.58 -25.25
N ASP A 143 23.88 -4.51 -24.31
CA ASP A 143 23.69 -5.50 -23.24
C ASP A 143 22.39 -6.30 -23.42
N GLY A 144 21.69 -6.20 -24.56
CA GLY A 144 20.39 -6.82 -24.81
C GLY A 144 20.38 -8.35 -24.63
N ASP A 145 21.36 -9.07 -25.18
CA ASP A 145 21.49 -10.52 -24.99
C ASP A 145 21.70 -10.91 -23.52
N ARG A 146 22.56 -10.14 -22.82
CA ARG A 146 22.87 -10.36 -21.42
C ARG A 146 21.66 -10.08 -20.53
N LEU A 147 20.90 -9.03 -20.85
CA LEU A 147 19.65 -8.71 -20.16
C LEU A 147 18.61 -9.83 -20.37
N ARG A 148 18.46 -10.36 -21.59
CA ARG A 148 17.57 -11.50 -21.86
C ARG A 148 17.95 -12.72 -21.05
N GLU A 149 19.24 -13.04 -20.95
CA GLU A 149 19.74 -14.15 -20.14
C GLU A 149 19.54 -13.92 -18.64
N TYR A 150 19.83 -12.71 -18.16
CA TYR A 150 19.64 -12.35 -16.76
C TYR A 150 18.16 -12.44 -16.37
N ARG A 151 17.25 -11.89 -17.20
CA ARG A 151 15.80 -12.00 -17.01
C ARG A 151 15.35 -13.47 -16.94
N ARG A 152 15.81 -14.33 -17.86
CA ARG A 152 15.51 -15.77 -17.83
C ARG A 152 15.99 -16.44 -16.53
N THR A 153 17.18 -16.07 -16.06
CA THR A 153 17.76 -16.60 -14.82
C THR A 153 16.94 -16.19 -13.60
N VAL A 154 16.57 -14.91 -13.50
CA VAL A 154 15.74 -14.39 -12.41
C VAL A 154 14.36 -15.03 -12.44
N ALA A 155 13.72 -15.10 -13.62
CA ALA A 155 12.42 -15.76 -13.78
C ALA A 155 12.44 -17.23 -13.35
N THR A 156 13.46 -17.99 -13.77
CA THR A 156 13.63 -19.39 -13.38
C THR A 156 13.82 -19.52 -11.86
N THR A 157 14.69 -18.70 -11.28
CA THR A 157 14.95 -18.70 -9.83
C THR A 157 13.70 -18.34 -9.03
N ARG A 158 12.91 -17.37 -9.51
CA ARG A 158 11.63 -16.98 -8.91
C ARG A 158 10.65 -18.16 -8.92
N SER A 159 10.48 -18.81 -10.06
CA SER A 159 9.59 -19.97 -10.18
C SER A 159 10.02 -21.14 -9.29
N THR A 160 11.32 -21.43 -9.19
CA THR A 160 11.83 -22.44 -8.25
C THR A 160 11.52 -22.06 -6.80
N PHE A 161 11.82 -20.83 -6.39
CA PHE A 161 11.58 -20.41 -5.02
C PHE A 161 10.09 -20.37 -4.67
N ALA A 162 9.22 -19.91 -5.57
CA ALA A 162 7.78 -19.93 -5.37
C ALA A 162 7.24 -21.37 -5.22
N GLY A 163 7.73 -22.32 -6.02
CA GLY A 163 7.34 -23.73 -5.90
C GLY A 163 7.86 -24.43 -4.64
N GLU A 164 8.90 -23.91 -4.00
CA GLU A 164 9.47 -24.41 -2.75
C GLU A 164 8.90 -23.72 -1.50
N LEU A 165 8.17 -22.61 -1.68
CA LEU A 165 7.69 -21.78 -0.58
C LEU A 165 6.61 -22.51 0.22
N ALA A 166 7.01 -23.07 1.36
CA ALA A 166 6.09 -23.66 2.32
C ALA A 166 5.71 -22.62 3.38
N TYR A 167 4.40 -22.41 3.58
CA TYR A 167 3.92 -21.61 4.70
C TYR A 167 4.17 -22.35 6.01
N ARG A 168 5.30 -22.09 6.64
CA ARG A 168 5.59 -22.57 7.99
C ARG A 168 5.47 -21.40 8.96
N ALA A 169 4.77 -21.58 10.07
CA ALA A 169 4.61 -20.57 11.11
C ALA A 169 4.06 -21.16 12.42
N ASN A 170 4.03 -20.34 13.48
CA ASN A 170 3.49 -20.69 14.80
C ASN A 170 1.97 -20.46 14.90
N GLY A 171 1.26 -20.68 13.80
CA GLY A 171 -0.18 -20.45 13.66
C GLY A 171 -0.53 -19.63 12.41
N PRO A 172 -1.81 -19.57 12.03
CA PRO A 172 -2.24 -19.03 10.74
C PRO A 172 -2.10 -17.50 10.65
N VAL A 173 -2.33 -16.76 11.74
CA VAL A 173 -2.10 -15.30 11.77
C VAL A 173 -0.62 -14.98 11.57
N ALA A 174 0.27 -15.73 12.25
CA ALA A 174 1.71 -15.57 12.08
C ALA A 174 2.17 -15.98 10.67
N ALA A 175 1.50 -16.94 10.02
CA ALA A 175 1.75 -17.30 8.63
C ALA A 175 1.42 -16.14 7.70
N VAL A 176 0.21 -15.55 7.82
CA VAL A 176 -0.20 -14.41 7.00
C VAL A 176 0.80 -13.26 7.12
N LEU A 177 1.15 -12.86 8.35
CA LEU A 177 2.08 -11.74 8.58
C LEU A 177 3.52 -12.01 8.13
N ALA A 178 3.95 -13.27 8.10
CA ALA A 178 5.30 -13.65 7.67
C ALA A 178 5.42 -13.81 6.16
N HIS A 179 4.39 -14.37 5.51
CA HIS A 179 4.44 -14.76 4.10
C HIS A 179 3.88 -13.69 3.16
N GLU A 180 2.95 -12.82 3.60
CA GLU A 180 2.44 -11.74 2.74
C GLU A 180 3.53 -10.80 2.21
N PRO A 181 4.53 -10.37 3.01
CA PRO A 181 5.62 -9.58 2.45
C PRO A 181 6.49 -10.34 1.46
N LEU A 182 6.57 -11.67 1.58
CA LEU A 182 7.33 -12.51 0.64
C LEU A 182 6.59 -12.61 -0.70
N GLU A 183 5.27 -12.79 -0.66
CA GLU A 183 4.40 -12.78 -1.83
C GLU A 183 4.44 -11.43 -2.54
N GLY A 184 4.36 -10.33 -1.79
CA GLY A 184 4.53 -8.98 -2.35
C GLY A 184 5.86 -8.81 -3.10
N LEU A 185 6.97 -9.34 -2.58
CA LEU A 185 8.27 -9.32 -3.25
C LEU A 185 8.30 -10.24 -4.49
N LEU A 186 7.58 -11.36 -4.49
CA LEU A 186 7.47 -12.26 -5.64
C LEU A 186 6.57 -11.70 -6.74
N ALA A 187 5.54 -10.95 -6.36
CA ALA A 187 4.68 -10.18 -7.25
C ALA A 187 5.46 -9.00 -7.87
N GLU A 188 6.19 -8.20 -7.07
CA GLU A 188 7.11 -7.16 -7.56
C GLU A 188 8.11 -7.76 -8.56
N CYS A 189 8.72 -8.90 -8.19
CA CYS A 189 9.64 -9.61 -9.07
C CYS A 189 8.98 -10.02 -10.40
N ARG A 190 7.72 -10.48 -10.38
CA ARG A 190 6.95 -10.85 -11.59
C ARG A 190 6.68 -9.66 -12.50
N GLU A 191 6.23 -8.56 -11.92
CA GLU A 191 5.87 -7.34 -12.63
C GLU A 191 7.09 -6.73 -13.30
N GLU A 192 8.18 -6.58 -12.55
CA GLU A 192 9.46 -6.03 -13.03
C GLU A 192 10.20 -7.01 -13.98
N LEU A 193 9.74 -8.25 -14.17
CA LEU A 193 10.25 -9.12 -15.23
C LEU A 193 9.55 -8.90 -16.58
N GLN A 194 8.42 -8.20 -16.59
CA GLN A 194 7.78 -7.82 -17.85
C GLN A 194 8.73 -6.95 -18.68
N PRO A 195 8.70 -7.06 -20.02
CA PRO A 195 9.55 -6.26 -20.90
C PRO A 195 9.02 -4.82 -21.03
N MET A 196 8.78 -4.13 -19.92
CA MET A 196 8.22 -2.79 -19.85
C MET A 196 9.12 -1.88 -18.98
N PRO A 197 9.90 -0.95 -19.58
CA PRO A 197 10.05 -0.75 -21.02
C PRO A 197 10.82 -1.90 -21.69
N PRO A 198 10.59 -2.17 -22.99
CA PRO A 198 11.40 -3.15 -23.70
C PRO A 198 12.78 -2.55 -23.97
N TYR A 199 13.79 -3.41 -24.03
CA TYR A 199 15.13 -3.00 -24.42
C TYR A 199 15.09 -2.48 -25.88
N PRO A 200 15.68 -1.32 -26.17
CA PRO A 200 15.60 -0.71 -27.50
C PRO A 200 16.39 -1.50 -28.55
N ASP A 201 15.95 -1.42 -29.81
CA ASP A 201 16.67 -2.01 -30.96
C ASP A 201 17.99 -1.27 -31.24
N ASP A 202 18.03 0.05 -31.00
CA ASP A 202 19.26 0.86 -31.02
C ASP A 202 19.53 1.45 -29.63
N PRO A 203 20.27 0.74 -28.76
CA PRO A 203 20.60 1.22 -27.42
C PRO A 203 21.50 2.45 -27.44
N ARG A 204 22.25 2.70 -28.53
CA ARG A 204 23.10 3.90 -28.62
C ARG A 204 22.26 5.15 -28.89
N ALA A 205 21.17 5.02 -29.66
CA ALA A 205 20.20 6.09 -29.87
C ALA A 205 19.28 6.30 -28.65
N GLU A 206 18.93 5.23 -27.93
CA GLU A 206 18.03 5.25 -26.77
C GLU A 206 18.69 4.75 -25.46
N PRO A 207 19.79 5.36 -25.00
CA PRO A 207 20.58 4.82 -23.88
C PRO A 207 19.80 4.79 -22.56
N PHE A 208 18.91 5.74 -22.31
CA PHE A 208 18.12 5.78 -21.07
C PHE A 208 17.08 4.66 -21.02
N ARG A 209 16.45 4.33 -22.15
CA ARG A 209 15.52 3.19 -22.23
C ARG A 209 16.24 1.86 -22.04
N ALA A 210 17.45 1.72 -22.59
CA ALA A 210 18.33 0.58 -22.29
C ALA A 210 18.74 0.54 -20.81
N GLY A 211 18.92 1.70 -20.20
CA GLY A 211 19.11 1.88 -18.76
C GLY A 211 17.95 1.32 -17.96
N ASP A 212 16.76 1.89 -18.16
CA ASP A 212 15.54 1.56 -17.43
C ASP A 212 15.19 0.08 -17.54
N ALA A 213 15.31 -0.52 -18.73
CA ALA A 213 15.09 -1.95 -18.92
C ALA A 213 16.03 -2.84 -18.09
N VAL A 214 17.27 -2.41 -17.83
CA VAL A 214 18.21 -3.12 -16.94
C VAL A 214 17.90 -2.84 -15.47
N GLY A 215 17.55 -1.59 -15.12
CA GLY A 215 17.17 -1.21 -13.77
C GLY A 215 15.99 -2.02 -13.23
N THR A 216 14.94 -2.17 -14.04
CA THR A 216 13.77 -3.01 -13.77
C THR A 216 14.15 -4.47 -13.45
N VAL A 217 15.02 -5.09 -14.25
CA VAL A 217 15.47 -6.48 -13.95
C VAL A 217 16.38 -6.55 -12.72
N GLU A 218 17.20 -5.52 -12.45
CA GLU A 218 17.99 -5.46 -11.20
C GLU A 218 17.09 -5.31 -9.97
N ARG A 219 16.01 -4.53 -10.04
CA ARG A 219 15.01 -4.40 -8.97
C ARG A 219 14.33 -5.73 -8.70
N SER A 220 13.88 -6.41 -9.76
CA SER A 220 13.30 -7.76 -9.67
C SER A 220 14.24 -8.76 -8.99
N ALA A 221 15.52 -8.79 -9.38
CA ALA A 221 16.52 -9.66 -8.78
C ALA A 221 16.78 -9.31 -7.30
N ALA A 222 16.75 -8.03 -6.95
CA ALA A 222 16.89 -7.56 -5.58
C ALA A 222 15.69 -7.96 -4.70
N ALA A 223 14.46 -7.83 -5.21
CA ALA A 223 13.24 -8.24 -4.51
C ALA A 223 13.24 -9.74 -4.22
N LEU A 224 13.60 -10.57 -5.21
CA LEU A 224 13.74 -12.02 -5.03
C LEU A 224 14.81 -12.38 -3.99
N ALA A 225 15.95 -11.67 -3.98
CA ALA A 225 17.01 -11.88 -3.01
C ALA A 225 16.56 -11.52 -1.58
N ASP A 226 15.78 -10.45 -1.42
CA ASP A 226 15.21 -10.05 -0.13
C ASP A 226 14.18 -11.07 0.35
N ALA A 227 13.27 -11.53 -0.52
CA ALA A 227 12.26 -12.54 -0.17
C ALA A 227 12.91 -13.80 0.39
N ARG A 228 13.94 -14.32 -0.30
CA ARG A 228 14.69 -15.50 0.17
C ARG A 228 15.34 -15.28 1.53
N ARG A 229 16.01 -14.13 1.73
CA ARG A 229 16.70 -13.82 2.99
C ARG A 229 15.74 -13.60 4.15
N LEU A 230 14.61 -12.94 3.89
CA LEU A 230 13.56 -12.72 4.89
C LEU A 230 12.92 -14.05 5.30
N HIS A 231 12.62 -14.92 4.33
CA HIS A 231 12.10 -16.26 4.58
C HIS A 231 13.07 -17.13 5.39
N GLU A 232 14.33 -17.22 4.97
CA GLU A 232 15.38 -17.94 5.70
C GLU A 232 15.54 -17.43 7.14
N ARG A 233 15.50 -16.11 7.33
CA ARG A 233 15.63 -15.49 8.65
C ARG A 233 14.42 -15.80 9.52
N TYR A 234 13.22 -15.72 8.95
CA TYR A 234 11.98 -16.05 9.64
C TYR A 234 12.01 -17.50 10.14
N LEU A 235 12.35 -18.45 9.28
CA LEU A 235 12.43 -19.87 9.65
C LEU A 235 13.47 -20.16 10.74
N ARG A 236 14.60 -19.43 10.77
CA ARG A 236 15.60 -19.56 11.84
C ARG A 236 15.15 -18.97 13.17
N ALA A 237 14.30 -17.95 13.14
CA ALA A 237 13.79 -17.27 14.33
C ALA A 237 12.53 -17.94 14.91
N ALA A 238 11.77 -18.63 14.07
CA ALA A 238 10.54 -19.29 14.49
C ALA A 238 10.84 -20.54 15.34
N SER A 239 10.20 -20.62 16.51
CA SER A 239 10.27 -21.79 17.38
C SER A 239 9.29 -22.86 16.90
N ASP A 240 9.80 -23.90 16.24
CA ASP A 240 9.04 -25.05 15.73
C ASP A 240 7.88 -24.71 14.77
N PRO A 241 8.18 -24.07 13.61
CA PRO A 241 7.14 -23.63 12.69
C PRO A 241 6.50 -24.81 11.96
N THR A 242 5.18 -24.93 12.10
CA THR A 242 4.38 -26.01 11.49
C THR A 242 3.81 -25.56 10.14
N PRO A 243 3.47 -26.49 9.22
CA PRO A 243 2.80 -26.14 7.96
C PRO A 243 1.42 -25.51 8.18
N GLN A 244 1.16 -24.39 7.52
CA GLN A 244 -0.07 -23.58 7.61
C GLN A 244 -0.74 -23.35 6.25
N TRP A 245 -0.15 -23.84 5.15
CA TRP A 245 -0.59 -23.56 3.78
C TRP A 245 -2.09 -23.80 3.57
N ASP A 246 -2.57 -25.01 3.82
CA ASP A 246 -3.97 -25.38 3.58
C ASP A 246 -4.95 -24.50 4.39
N GLN A 247 -4.56 -24.15 5.62
CA GLN A 247 -5.39 -23.34 6.50
C GLN A 247 -5.50 -21.91 5.99
N VAL A 248 -4.39 -21.32 5.54
CA VAL A 248 -4.38 -19.97 4.97
C VAL A 248 -5.09 -19.94 3.61
N ALA A 249 -4.88 -20.95 2.76
CA ALA A 249 -5.54 -21.06 1.46
C ALA A 249 -7.08 -21.14 1.58
N VAL A 250 -7.58 -22.01 2.46
CA VAL A 250 -9.03 -22.13 2.71
C VAL A 250 -9.61 -20.82 3.27
N ALA A 251 -8.87 -20.15 4.17
CA ALA A 251 -9.29 -18.87 4.71
C ALA A 251 -9.32 -17.78 3.62
N ALA A 252 -8.32 -17.72 2.75
CA ALA A 252 -8.25 -16.78 1.62
C ALA A 252 -9.46 -16.93 0.70
N GLU A 253 -9.73 -18.15 0.21
CA GLU A 253 -10.88 -18.42 -0.66
C GLU A 253 -12.22 -18.13 0.04
N SER A 254 -12.32 -18.42 1.34
CA SER A 254 -13.53 -18.11 2.10
C SER A 254 -13.73 -16.60 2.27
N LEU A 255 -12.66 -15.83 2.48
CA LEU A 255 -12.70 -14.39 2.64
C LEU A 255 -13.01 -13.69 1.32
N GLU A 256 -12.37 -14.09 0.22
CA GLU A 256 -12.69 -13.62 -1.15
C GLU A 256 -14.19 -13.79 -1.42
N ARG A 257 -14.71 -15.00 -1.21
CA ARG A 257 -16.12 -15.30 -1.45
C ARG A 257 -17.04 -14.45 -0.57
N THR A 258 -16.64 -14.22 0.68
CA THR A 258 -17.40 -13.36 1.60
C THR A 258 -17.41 -11.93 1.11
N LEU A 259 -16.26 -11.38 0.71
CA LEU A 259 -16.13 -10.04 0.17
C LEU A 259 -17.04 -9.88 -1.05
N ARG A 260 -16.85 -10.73 -2.06
CA ARG A 260 -17.64 -10.71 -3.31
C ARG A 260 -19.13 -10.73 -3.07
N PHE A 261 -19.65 -11.64 -2.25
CA PHE A 261 -21.10 -11.68 -1.96
C PHE A 261 -21.59 -10.51 -1.11
N SER A 262 -20.75 -9.95 -0.26
CA SER A 262 -21.15 -8.83 0.60
C SER A 262 -21.28 -7.52 -0.19
N GLN A 263 -20.63 -7.43 -1.35
CA GLN A 263 -20.72 -6.25 -2.21
C GLN A 263 -22.12 -6.00 -2.75
N ASP A 264 -23.02 -7.00 -2.80
CA ASP A 264 -24.41 -6.83 -3.25
C ASP A 264 -25.13 -5.68 -2.49
N ARG A 265 -24.69 -5.39 -1.26
CA ARG A 265 -25.17 -4.27 -0.43
C ARG A 265 -24.96 -2.89 -1.07
N VAL A 266 -23.97 -2.76 -1.96
CA VAL A 266 -23.51 -1.50 -2.53
C VAL A 266 -23.42 -1.54 -4.06
N GLU A 267 -24.07 -2.50 -4.73
CA GLU A 267 -23.99 -2.69 -6.19
C GLU A 267 -24.19 -1.40 -7.00
N GLY A 268 -25.19 -0.58 -6.65
CA GLY A 268 -25.47 0.70 -7.32
C GLY A 268 -24.49 1.84 -7.02
N TYR A 269 -23.46 1.59 -6.20
CA TYR A 269 -22.56 2.60 -5.62
C TYR A 269 -21.07 2.25 -5.79
N ARG A 270 -20.75 1.21 -6.58
CA ARG A 270 -19.36 0.75 -6.74
C ARG A 270 -18.56 1.58 -7.73
N GLU A 271 -19.24 2.18 -8.70
CA GLU A 271 -18.61 3.09 -9.64
C GLU A 271 -18.52 4.48 -9.03
N PRO A 272 -17.36 5.16 -9.14
CA PRO A 272 -17.14 6.48 -8.57
C PRO A 272 -17.84 7.58 -9.39
N ASP A 273 -19.15 7.43 -9.57
CA ASP A 273 -20.04 8.36 -10.24
C ASP A 273 -20.98 9.00 -9.22
N ALA A 274 -20.85 10.31 -9.02
CA ALA A 274 -21.65 11.05 -8.06
C ALA A 274 -23.11 11.24 -8.51
N GLU A 275 -23.43 11.02 -9.79
CA GLU A 275 -24.79 11.15 -10.34
C GLU A 275 -25.76 10.10 -9.82
N VAL A 276 -25.26 9.07 -9.12
CA VAL A 276 -26.08 8.05 -8.43
C VAL A 276 -26.89 8.61 -7.26
N PHE A 277 -26.57 9.81 -6.78
CA PHE A 277 -27.30 10.50 -5.72
C PHE A 277 -28.24 11.55 -6.30
N GLU A 278 -29.44 11.67 -5.74
CA GLU A 278 -30.43 12.71 -6.12
C GLU A 278 -30.00 14.14 -5.74
N ARG A 279 -28.84 14.30 -5.09
CA ARG A 279 -28.31 15.55 -4.54
C ARG A 279 -27.04 15.93 -5.27
N ASP A 280 -26.83 17.22 -5.47
CA ASP A 280 -25.58 17.74 -5.99
C ASP A 280 -24.47 17.61 -4.93
N LEU A 281 -23.42 16.87 -5.25
CA LEU A 281 -22.26 16.66 -4.38
C LEU A 281 -21.05 17.50 -4.83
N GLU A 282 -21.15 18.26 -5.92
CA GLU A 282 -20.02 19.03 -6.44
C GLU A 282 -19.50 20.02 -5.39
N GLY A 283 -18.16 20.08 -5.24
CA GLY A 283 -17.50 20.95 -4.25
C GLY A 283 -17.66 20.54 -2.79
N THR A 284 -18.37 19.45 -2.48
CA THR A 284 -18.60 18.98 -1.11
C THR A 284 -17.63 17.88 -0.67
N THR A 285 -17.48 17.70 0.63
CA THR A 285 -16.74 16.56 1.21
C THR A 285 -17.35 15.22 0.80
N ALA A 286 -18.68 15.14 0.61
CA ALA A 286 -19.40 13.94 0.19
C ALA A 286 -18.85 13.35 -1.11
N ARG A 287 -18.59 14.19 -2.12
CA ARG A 287 -18.12 13.74 -3.45
C ARG A 287 -16.77 13.05 -3.36
N GLN A 288 -15.79 13.68 -2.71
CA GLN A 288 -14.45 13.13 -2.60
C GLN A 288 -14.46 11.84 -1.77
N LEU A 289 -15.17 11.86 -0.64
CA LEU A 289 -15.28 10.70 0.26
C LEU A 289 -15.93 9.49 -0.44
N TYR A 290 -17.00 9.71 -1.21
CA TYR A 290 -17.63 8.66 -2.01
C TYR A 290 -16.70 8.12 -3.10
N THR A 291 -16.06 9.02 -3.86
CA THR A 291 -15.14 8.66 -4.95
C THR A 291 -14.00 7.78 -4.44
N ASP A 292 -13.41 8.15 -3.31
CA ASP A 292 -12.28 7.41 -2.74
C ASP A 292 -12.73 6.08 -2.11
N ALA A 293 -13.88 6.04 -1.42
CA ALA A 293 -14.41 4.80 -0.85
C ALA A 293 -14.79 3.77 -1.94
N ALA A 294 -15.47 4.22 -3.00
CA ALA A 294 -15.84 3.37 -4.13
C ALA A 294 -14.59 2.83 -4.86
N ARG A 295 -13.61 3.72 -5.11
CA ARG A 295 -12.34 3.34 -5.73
C ARG A 295 -11.55 2.35 -4.88
N ASP A 296 -11.44 2.56 -3.57
CA ASP A 296 -10.71 1.65 -2.68
C ASP A 296 -11.36 0.28 -2.67
N LEU A 297 -12.69 0.17 -2.51
CA LEU A 297 -13.39 -1.13 -2.57
C LEU A 297 -13.11 -1.86 -3.89
N ARG A 298 -13.19 -1.17 -5.03
CA ARG A 298 -12.91 -1.75 -6.35
C ARG A 298 -11.48 -2.30 -6.41
N ILE A 299 -10.49 -1.49 -6.04
CA ILE A 299 -9.07 -1.90 -6.02
C ILE A 299 -8.86 -3.12 -5.13
N ARG A 300 -9.40 -3.12 -3.89
CA ARG A 300 -9.24 -4.26 -2.97
C ARG A 300 -9.88 -5.54 -3.47
N THR A 301 -10.99 -5.42 -4.21
CA THR A 301 -11.65 -6.58 -4.82
C THR A 301 -10.76 -7.17 -5.90
N GLU A 302 -10.28 -6.35 -6.83
CA GLU A 302 -9.37 -6.76 -7.91
C GLU A 302 -8.07 -7.36 -7.36
N GLU A 303 -7.47 -6.72 -6.34
CA GLU A 303 -6.26 -7.21 -5.66
C GLU A 303 -6.49 -8.54 -4.91
N THR A 304 -7.69 -8.78 -4.38
CA THR A 304 -8.03 -10.03 -3.70
C THR A 304 -8.19 -11.16 -4.70
N GLU A 305 -8.94 -10.93 -5.77
CA GLU A 305 -9.17 -11.92 -6.83
C GLU A 305 -7.85 -12.33 -7.49
N ALA A 306 -7.01 -11.35 -7.85
CA ALA A 306 -5.69 -11.62 -8.43
C ALA A 306 -4.80 -12.44 -7.48
N ALA A 307 -4.77 -12.11 -6.18
CA ALA A 307 -3.97 -12.84 -5.21
C ALA A 307 -4.44 -14.30 -5.02
N VAL A 308 -5.75 -14.57 -5.06
CA VAL A 308 -6.29 -15.93 -5.02
C VAL A 308 -5.90 -16.70 -6.29
N ASP A 309 -6.07 -16.10 -7.47
CA ASP A 309 -5.75 -16.72 -8.76
C ASP A 309 -4.25 -17.06 -8.88
N ASP A 310 -3.39 -16.24 -8.28
CA ASP A 310 -1.94 -16.43 -8.24
C ASP A 310 -1.45 -17.37 -7.13
N ALA A 311 -2.36 -17.84 -6.27
CA ALA A 311 -2.07 -18.60 -5.05
C ALA A 311 -1.16 -17.86 -4.03
N ASP A 312 -1.22 -16.52 -4.03
CA ASP A 312 -0.63 -15.63 -3.03
C ASP A 312 -1.60 -15.48 -1.84
N PHE A 313 -1.83 -16.60 -1.13
CA PHE A 313 -2.93 -16.69 -0.16
C PHE A 313 -2.75 -15.79 1.07
N ALA A 314 -1.52 -15.48 1.51
CA ALA A 314 -1.32 -14.57 2.63
C ALA A 314 -1.70 -13.12 2.23
N ALA A 315 -1.33 -12.69 1.02
CA ALA A 315 -1.76 -11.44 0.42
C ALA A 315 -3.27 -11.41 0.23
N ALA A 316 -3.87 -12.49 -0.29
CA ALA A 316 -5.32 -12.60 -0.47
C ALA A 316 -6.10 -12.43 0.84
N VAL A 317 -5.63 -13.01 1.96
CA VAL A 317 -6.25 -12.80 3.28
C VAL A 317 -6.25 -11.33 3.69
N LEU A 318 -5.11 -10.64 3.57
CA LEU A 318 -5.03 -9.22 3.95
C LEU A 318 -5.82 -8.31 2.99
N ASN A 319 -5.77 -8.58 1.68
CA ASN A 319 -6.51 -7.83 0.68
C ASN A 319 -8.03 -8.01 0.87
N ALA A 320 -8.49 -9.23 1.12
CA ALA A 320 -9.90 -9.50 1.37
C ALA A 320 -10.37 -8.80 2.66
N ALA A 321 -9.56 -8.83 3.71
CA ALA A 321 -9.84 -8.14 4.97
C ALA A 321 -9.95 -6.63 4.79
N ARG A 322 -9.01 -6.02 4.03
CA ARG A 322 -9.06 -4.60 3.67
C ARG A 322 -10.25 -4.29 2.77
N GLY A 323 -10.62 -5.19 1.86
CA GLY A 323 -11.81 -5.07 1.03
C GLY A 323 -13.10 -5.09 1.86
N LEU A 324 -13.18 -5.91 2.91
CA LEU A 324 -14.31 -5.90 3.84
C LEU A 324 -14.38 -4.60 4.64
N VAL A 325 -13.24 -4.06 5.08
CA VAL A 325 -13.17 -2.71 5.69
C VAL A 325 -13.66 -1.66 4.69
N ALA A 326 -13.15 -1.65 3.46
CA ALA A 326 -13.54 -0.72 2.41
C ALA A 326 -15.04 -0.82 2.07
N LEU A 327 -15.62 -2.01 2.11
CA LEU A 327 -17.05 -2.24 1.91
C LEU A 327 -17.90 -1.59 3.02
N GLU A 328 -17.49 -1.73 4.29
CA GLU A 328 -18.18 -1.07 5.40
C GLU A 328 -18.02 0.44 5.33
N VAL A 329 -16.84 0.95 4.94
CA VAL A 329 -16.63 2.38 4.68
C VAL A 329 -17.56 2.88 3.59
N LEU A 330 -17.61 2.23 2.42
CA LEU A 330 -18.51 2.65 1.34
C LEU A 330 -19.98 2.60 1.77
N THR A 331 -20.37 1.57 2.53
CA THR A 331 -21.74 1.48 3.07
C THR A 331 -22.04 2.66 3.99
N ALA A 332 -21.12 3.00 4.90
CA ALA A 332 -21.28 4.12 5.82
C ALA A 332 -21.36 5.46 5.08
N VAL A 333 -20.50 5.66 4.08
CA VAL A 333 -20.48 6.88 3.25
C VAL A 333 -21.78 7.03 2.46
N VAL A 334 -22.24 5.98 1.77
CA VAL A 334 -23.51 6.00 1.03
C VAL A 334 -24.68 6.31 1.96
N THR A 335 -24.74 5.68 3.13
CA THR A 335 -25.80 5.90 4.12
C THR A 335 -25.77 7.35 4.61
N GLY A 336 -24.60 7.86 5.01
CA GLY A 336 -24.46 9.24 5.46
C GLY A 336 -24.85 10.26 4.38
N ILE A 337 -24.47 10.04 3.12
CA ILE A 337 -24.88 10.93 2.01
C ILE A 337 -26.40 10.91 1.80
N GLN A 338 -27.04 9.73 1.87
CA GLN A 338 -28.50 9.61 1.79
C GLN A 338 -29.20 10.36 2.93
N GLU A 339 -28.62 10.31 4.14
CA GLU A 339 -29.09 11.03 5.33
C GLU A 339 -28.77 12.54 5.30
N GLY A 340 -27.97 13.00 4.33
CA GLY A 340 -27.61 14.41 4.13
C GLY A 340 -26.35 14.86 4.86
N GLU A 341 -25.51 13.93 5.31
CA GLU A 341 -24.19 14.22 5.88
C GLU A 341 -23.19 14.67 4.81
N TYR A 342 -22.06 15.24 5.26
CA TYR A 342 -20.90 15.64 4.44
C TYR A 342 -21.13 16.76 3.39
N GLN A 343 -22.30 17.40 3.40
CA GLN A 343 -22.66 18.53 2.51
C GLN A 343 -22.63 19.90 3.23
N GLY A 344 -22.33 19.92 4.53
CA GLY A 344 -22.27 21.17 5.30
C GLY A 344 -21.02 22.01 5.00
N ASP A 345 -21.10 23.30 5.31
CA ASP A 345 -19.99 24.24 5.12
C ASP A 345 -18.73 23.78 5.85
N VAL A 346 -17.63 23.72 5.11
CA VAL A 346 -16.32 23.32 5.64
C VAL A 346 -15.60 24.53 6.19
N SER A 347 -15.07 24.39 7.40
CA SER A 347 -14.29 25.44 8.06
C SER A 347 -13.00 24.84 8.64
N LEU A 348 -12.04 25.71 9.00
CA LEU A 348 -10.80 25.27 9.68
C LEU A 348 -11.09 24.50 10.98
N SER A 349 -12.14 24.84 11.71
CA SER A 349 -12.51 24.10 12.93
C SER A 349 -13.06 22.71 12.61
N THR A 350 -13.84 22.57 11.54
CA THR A 350 -14.34 21.28 11.06
C THR A 350 -13.17 20.38 10.64
N VAL A 351 -12.20 20.90 9.89
CA VAL A 351 -10.99 20.16 9.48
C VAL A 351 -10.16 19.73 10.69
N ARG A 352 -9.87 20.65 11.64
CA ARG A 352 -9.16 20.29 12.88
C ARG A 352 -9.86 19.19 13.68
N SER A 353 -11.19 19.26 13.74
CA SER A 353 -12.00 18.26 14.44
C SER A 353 -11.92 16.90 13.74
N GLY A 354 -11.98 16.86 12.41
CA GLY A 354 -11.78 15.64 11.62
C GLY A 354 -10.38 15.05 11.79
N ALA A 355 -9.34 15.88 11.78
CA ALA A 355 -7.96 15.45 12.03
C ALA A 355 -7.82 14.80 13.41
N LYS A 356 -8.42 15.39 14.45
CA LYS A 356 -8.41 14.83 15.81
C LYS A 356 -9.21 13.52 15.91
N ALA A 357 -10.38 13.45 15.28
CA ALA A 357 -11.22 12.25 15.30
C ALA A 357 -10.53 11.08 14.59
N SER A 358 -9.96 11.33 13.40
CA SER A 358 -9.20 10.31 12.67
C SER A 358 -7.97 9.82 13.43
N ALA A 359 -7.20 10.71 14.07
CA ALA A 359 -6.08 10.32 14.91
C ALA A 359 -6.51 9.41 16.07
N ALA A 360 -7.59 9.78 16.78
CA ALA A 360 -8.11 8.98 17.89
C ALA A 360 -8.63 7.60 17.44
N ALA A 361 -9.31 7.54 16.28
CA ALA A 361 -9.77 6.27 15.71
C ALA A 361 -8.59 5.36 15.33
N ILE A 362 -7.53 5.91 14.73
CA ILE A 362 -6.32 5.16 14.40
C ILE A 362 -5.63 4.64 15.66
N GLU A 363 -5.44 5.49 16.68
CA GLU A 363 -4.84 5.08 17.95
C GLU A 363 -5.63 3.93 18.60
N SER A 364 -6.96 4.02 18.62
CA SER A 364 -7.83 2.96 19.12
C SER A 364 -7.74 1.67 18.30
N ALA A 365 -7.67 1.78 16.97
CA ALA A 365 -7.53 0.61 16.08
C ALA A 365 -6.20 -0.12 16.30
N LEU A 366 -5.11 0.62 16.53
CA LEU A 366 -3.77 0.07 16.76
C LEU A 366 -3.62 -0.68 18.08
N ASP A 367 -4.54 -0.51 19.03
CA ASP A 367 -4.62 -1.26 20.29
C ASP A 367 -5.41 -2.57 20.18
N THR A 368 -5.94 -2.90 18.99
CA THR A 368 -6.67 -4.16 18.74
C THR A 368 -5.73 -5.35 18.66
N GLU A 369 -6.11 -6.47 19.28
CA GLU A 369 -5.39 -7.75 19.17
C GLU A 369 -6.01 -8.69 18.11
N PRO A 370 -5.19 -9.48 17.37
CA PRO A 370 -3.73 -9.54 17.41
C PRO A 370 -3.07 -8.31 16.77
N ARG A 371 -2.18 -7.65 17.51
CA ARG A 371 -1.62 -6.33 17.14
C ARG A 371 -1.03 -6.28 15.72
N GLY A 372 -0.27 -7.28 15.30
CA GLY A 372 0.34 -7.30 13.96
C GLY A 372 -0.69 -7.26 12.83
N LEU A 373 -1.82 -7.94 12.99
CA LEU A 373 -2.91 -7.94 12.01
C LEU A 373 -3.64 -6.59 12.03
N ALA A 374 -3.98 -6.08 13.22
CA ALA A 374 -4.61 -4.77 13.35
C ALA A 374 -3.77 -3.65 12.72
N VAL A 375 -2.45 -3.66 12.91
CA VAL A 375 -1.54 -2.71 12.24
C VAL A 375 -1.60 -2.81 10.72
N ARG A 376 -1.64 -4.03 10.15
CA ARG A 376 -1.77 -4.21 8.69
C ARG A 376 -3.12 -3.73 8.16
N LEU A 377 -4.21 -3.94 8.89
CA LEU A 377 -5.54 -3.49 8.46
C LEU A 377 -5.73 -1.98 8.64
N CYS A 378 -5.11 -1.39 9.66
CA CYS A 378 -5.16 0.05 9.93
C CYS A 378 -4.20 0.88 9.05
N GLU A 379 -3.30 0.23 8.32
CA GLU A 379 -2.28 0.89 7.51
C GLU A 379 -2.85 1.91 6.50
N PRO A 380 -3.92 1.63 5.73
CA PRO A 380 -4.51 2.62 4.83
C PRO A 380 -4.98 3.87 5.60
N ALA A 381 -5.65 3.71 6.74
CA ALA A 381 -6.09 4.84 7.57
C ALA A 381 -4.91 5.68 8.06
N LEU A 382 -3.86 5.03 8.56
CA LEU A 382 -2.65 5.68 9.05
C LEU A 382 -1.97 6.51 7.95
N PHE A 383 -1.79 5.94 6.76
CA PHE A 383 -1.14 6.64 5.67
C PHE A 383 -2.00 7.74 5.04
N THR A 384 -3.32 7.55 4.93
CA THR A 384 -4.24 8.62 4.53
C THR A 384 -4.16 9.81 5.49
N HIS A 385 -4.25 9.58 6.80
CA HIS A 385 -4.13 10.64 7.80
C HIS A 385 -2.76 11.36 7.73
N ARG A 386 -1.66 10.60 7.68
CA ARG A 386 -0.31 11.17 7.60
C ARG A 386 -0.08 11.94 6.29
N SER A 387 -0.70 11.50 5.19
CA SER A 387 -0.67 12.20 3.90
C SER A 387 -1.44 13.52 3.98
N ALA A 388 -2.65 13.49 4.54
CA ALA A 388 -3.50 14.67 4.77
C ALA A 388 -2.74 15.75 5.55
N VAL A 389 -2.14 15.40 6.69
CA VAL A 389 -1.33 16.33 7.49
C VAL A 389 -0.15 16.90 6.69
N ARG A 390 0.57 16.05 5.95
CA ARG A 390 1.71 16.48 5.14
C ARG A 390 1.29 17.37 3.96
N SER A 391 0.11 17.17 3.40
CA SER A 391 -0.41 17.93 2.26
C SER A 391 -0.58 19.41 2.62
N VAL A 392 -1.03 19.70 3.84
CA VAL A 392 -1.18 21.06 4.37
C VAL A 392 0.15 21.81 4.35
N SER A 393 1.22 21.19 4.84
CA SER A 393 2.56 21.79 4.86
C SER A 393 3.18 21.98 3.48
N ARG A 394 2.60 21.38 2.41
CA ARG A 394 3.21 21.38 1.07
C ARG A 394 2.40 22.13 0.02
N TYR A 395 1.08 22.06 0.04
CA TYR A 395 0.27 22.37 -1.15
C TYR A 395 -1.07 23.11 -0.89
N ASP A 396 -1.35 23.64 0.31
CA ASP A 396 -2.63 24.34 0.66
C ASP A 396 -3.88 23.65 0.05
N PRO A 397 -4.18 22.42 0.48
CA PRO A 397 -5.23 21.59 -0.12
C PRO A 397 -6.61 22.24 -0.06
N ASN A 398 -7.53 21.75 -0.89
CA ASN A 398 -8.93 22.17 -0.79
C ASN A 398 -9.53 21.65 0.53
N ALA A 399 -10.24 22.51 1.27
CA ALA A 399 -10.73 22.16 2.61
C ALA A 399 -11.75 21.00 2.61
N PRO A 400 -12.76 20.97 1.71
CA PRO A 400 -13.60 19.79 1.51
C PRO A 400 -12.84 18.49 1.26
N ASP A 401 -11.84 18.50 0.38
CA ASP A 401 -11.01 17.32 0.07
C ASP A 401 -10.18 16.88 1.29
N LEU A 402 -9.54 17.84 1.97
CA LEU A 402 -8.77 17.56 3.18
C LEU A 402 -9.64 16.98 4.31
N LEU A 403 -10.86 17.50 4.48
CA LEU A 403 -11.82 16.93 5.42
C LEU A 403 -12.24 15.51 5.01
N ALA A 404 -12.41 15.24 3.71
CA ALA A 404 -12.74 13.91 3.20
C ALA A 404 -11.63 12.90 3.54
N GLU A 405 -10.35 13.26 3.36
CA GLU A 405 -9.22 12.39 3.72
C GLU A 405 -9.23 12.03 5.22
N PHE A 406 -9.47 13.01 6.10
CA PHE A 406 -9.57 12.73 7.53
C PHE A 406 -10.78 11.84 7.87
N ARG A 407 -11.94 12.08 7.27
CA ARG A 407 -13.13 11.23 7.48
C ARG A 407 -12.93 9.82 6.95
N GLN A 408 -12.28 9.66 5.81
CA GLN A 408 -11.94 8.35 5.28
C GLN A 408 -11.01 7.59 6.22
N ALA A 409 -9.96 8.26 6.74
CA ALA A 409 -9.05 7.64 7.71
C ALA A 409 -9.78 7.22 9.01
N GLU A 410 -10.69 8.05 9.51
CA GLU A 410 -11.53 7.73 10.68
C GLU A 410 -12.40 6.48 10.43
N LEU A 411 -13.12 6.43 9.31
CA LEU A 411 -14.00 5.32 8.95
C LEU A 411 -13.22 4.02 8.73
N LEU A 412 -12.10 4.08 8.02
CA LEU A 412 -11.19 2.93 7.80
C LEU A 412 -10.70 2.37 9.14
N ALA A 413 -10.18 3.23 10.03
CA ALA A 413 -9.68 2.82 11.33
C ALA A 413 -10.79 2.23 12.22
N SER A 414 -11.98 2.82 12.19
CA SER A 414 -13.12 2.39 13.02
C SER A 414 -13.61 0.98 12.68
N ALA A 415 -13.40 0.50 11.46
CA ALA A 415 -13.79 -0.86 11.04
C ALA A 415 -12.71 -1.93 11.32
N VAL A 416 -11.50 -1.54 11.73
CA VAL A 416 -10.37 -2.47 11.97
C VAL A 416 -10.66 -3.49 13.08
N PRO A 417 -11.26 -3.14 14.24
CA PRO A 417 -11.48 -4.10 15.31
C PRO A 417 -12.32 -5.30 14.89
N GLU A 418 -13.48 -5.04 14.27
CA GLU A 418 -14.40 -6.06 13.78
C GLU A 418 -13.78 -6.89 12.66
N ALA A 419 -13.09 -6.24 11.70
CA ALA A 419 -12.41 -6.94 10.62
C ALA A 419 -11.30 -7.85 11.13
N THR A 420 -10.52 -7.39 12.12
CA THR A 420 -9.47 -8.19 12.77
C THR A 420 -10.07 -9.44 13.41
N ALA A 421 -11.13 -9.30 14.20
CA ALA A 421 -11.81 -10.44 14.84
C ALA A 421 -12.36 -11.43 13.81
N PHE A 422 -13.00 -10.92 12.75
CA PHE A 422 -13.57 -11.74 11.68
C PHE A 422 -12.50 -12.57 10.94
N VAL A 423 -11.38 -11.94 10.59
CA VAL A 423 -10.27 -12.63 9.90
C VAL A 423 -9.63 -13.68 10.79
N VAL A 424 -9.43 -13.38 12.08
CA VAL A 424 -8.89 -14.35 13.05
C VAL A 424 -9.80 -15.57 13.15
N GLU A 425 -11.11 -15.38 13.24
CA GLU A 425 -12.08 -16.47 13.25
C GLU A 425 -11.94 -17.34 11.99
N ARG A 426 -11.90 -16.73 10.80
CA ARG A 426 -11.78 -17.47 9.53
C ARG A 426 -10.46 -18.23 9.42
N LEU A 427 -9.37 -17.64 9.89
CA LEU A 427 -8.08 -18.31 9.95
C LEU A 427 -8.10 -19.49 10.92
N GLN A 428 -8.89 -19.46 12.00
CA GLN A 428 -8.97 -20.54 13.00
C GLN A 428 -9.93 -21.69 12.61
N VAL A 429 -10.98 -21.44 11.83
CA VAL A 429 -11.98 -22.46 11.46
C VAL A 429 -11.38 -23.65 10.69
N GLY A 430 -10.28 -23.45 9.96
CA GLY A 430 -9.53 -24.54 9.31
C GLY A 430 -8.92 -25.57 10.28
N ASP A 431 -8.70 -25.21 11.55
CA ASP A 431 -8.12 -26.09 12.58
C ASP A 431 -9.16 -27.04 13.19
N ALA A 432 -10.43 -26.62 13.27
CA ALA A 432 -11.51 -27.39 13.88
C ALA A 432 -11.93 -28.60 13.01
N THR A 433 -11.90 -28.47 11.69
CA THR A 433 -12.27 -29.57 10.77
C THR A 433 -11.21 -30.68 10.68
N ARG A 434 -10.01 -30.45 11.21
CA ARG A 434 -8.91 -31.44 11.28
C ARG A 434 -8.84 -32.23 12.58
N ARG A 435 -9.42 -31.76 13.68
CA ARG A 435 -9.44 -32.51 14.95
C ARG A 435 -10.56 -33.55 15.04
N ASP A 436 -11.56 -33.45 14.16
CA ASP A 436 -12.68 -34.40 14.04
C ASP A 436 -12.47 -35.46 12.93
N LYS A 437 -11.25 -35.58 12.39
CA LYS A 437 -10.80 -36.68 11.52
C LYS A 437 -9.55 -37.31 12.12
#